data_AF-A0A840F1L4-F1
#
_entry.id   AF-A0A840F1L4-F1
#
_cell.length_a   1.000
_cell.length_b   1.000
_cell.length_c   1.000
_cell.angle_alpha   90.00
_cell.angle_beta   90.00
_cell.angle_gamma   90.00
#
_symmetry.space_group_name_H-M   'P 1'
#
loop_
_entity.id
_entity.type
_entity.pdbx_description
1 polymer ?
#
loop_
_entity_poly.entity_id
_entity_poly.type
_entity_poly.pdbx_seq_one_letter_code
_entity_poly.pdbx_strand_id
1 'polypeptide(L)'
;MTSRIDVFAKDLGERVGRDLTDYADLWEYSVTDLSGFWRAVWDFVDFDAIAAEPLGDGPVLADASMPGASWFPTVRLNYVDAVLAHADRDGVAIVGVVEDGQRVRTIDWRGRRRSASRHGGHPITIFRFTYEHADAASRSADLEPHARWLVER
;
A
#
# COMPACT_ATOMS: atom_id res chain seq x y z
N MET A 1 -14.52 -12.58 18.09
CA MET A 1 -13.19 -12.00 17.85
C MET A 1 -13.33 -11.10 16.65
N THR A 2 -13.28 -9.78 16.84
CA THR A 2 -13.52 -8.78 15.80
C THR A 2 -12.27 -8.67 14.93
N SER A 3 -12.44 -8.70 13.61
CA SER A 3 -11.31 -8.63 12.68
C SER A 3 -10.72 -7.21 12.65
N ARG A 4 -9.49 -7.02 12.15
CA ARG A 4 -8.93 -5.68 11.97
C ARG A 4 -9.74 -4.84 10.98
N ILE A 5 -10.36 -5.48 9.98
CA ILE A 5 -11.18 -4.76 9.00
C ILE A 5 -12.48 -4.28 9.65
N ASP A 6 -13.07 -5.03 10.57
CA ASP A 6 -14.28 -4.61 11.30
C ASP A 6 -14.00 -3.40 12.20
N VAL A 7 -12.81 -3.36 12.84
CA VAL A 7 -12.39 -2.21 13.65
C VAL A 7 -12.22 -0.97 12.79
N PHE A 8 -11.59 -1.10 11.63
CA PHE A 8 -11.44 -0.02 10.66
C PHE A 8 -12.79 0.46 10.12
N ALA A 9 -13.67 -0.47 9.74
CA ALA A 9 -14.98 -0.19 9.20
C ALA A 9 -15.84 0.61 10.18
N LYS A 10 -15.80 0.24 11.46
CA LYS A 10 -16.47 0.97 12.53
C LYS A 10 -15.91 2.38 12.72
N ASP A 11 -14.59 2.52 12.83
CA ASP A 11 -13.93 3.83 12.99
C ASP A 11 -14.21 4.77 11.81
N LEU A 12 -14.14 4.26 10.58
CA LEU A 12 -14.49 5.03 9.38
C LEU A 12 -15.97 5.43 9.38
N GLY A 13 -16.87 4.49 9.69
CA GLY A 13 -18.31 4.74 9.76
C GLY A 13 -18.67 5.85 10.76
N GLU A 14 -18.04 5.85 11.94
CA GLU A 14 -18.18 6.91 12.95
C GLU A 14 -17.71 8.28 12.43
N ARG A 15 -16.59 8.33 11.70
CA ARG A 15 -16.04 9.59 11.14
C ARG A 15 -16.91 10.20 10.04
N VAL A 16 -17.50 9.37 9.19
CA VAL A 16 -18.28 9.85 8.02
C VAL A 16 -19.79 9.84 8.27
N GLY A 17 -20.24 9.39 9.45
CA GLY A 17 -21.65 9.34 9.83
C GLY A 17 -22.46 8.32 9.03
N ARG A 18 -21.86 7.18 8.66
CA ARG A 18 -22.49 6.09 7.91
C ARG A 18 -22.27 4.76 8.61
N ASP A 19 -23.20 3.83 8.46
CA ASP A 19 -22.92 2.43 8.82
C ASP A 19 -22.09 1.82 7.68
N LEU A 20 -20.85 1.45 7.99
CA LEU A 20 -19.94 0.78 7.06
C LEU A 20 -19.50 -0.58 7.62
N THR A 21 -20.21 -1.10 8.62
CA THR A 21 -19.84 -2.38 9.26
C THR A 21 -20.13 -3.58 8.37
N ASP A 22 -20.99 -3.43 7.36
CA ASP A 22 -21.12 -4.38 6.26
C ASP A 22 -20.03 -4.18 5.20
N TYR A 23 -19.48 -5.29 4.70
CA TYR A 23 -18.39 -5.26 3.73
C TYR A 23 -18.80 -4.62 2.39
N ALA A 24 -20.04 -4.80 1.93
CA ALA A 24 -20.52 -4.22 0.69
C ALA A 24 -20.60 -2.69 0.78
N ASP A 25 -21.09 -2.18 1.92
CA ASP A 25 -21.16 -0.73 2.18
C ASP A 25 -19.75 -0.13 2.30
N LEU A 26 -18.82 -0.82 2.98
CA LEU A 26 -17.42 -0.41 3.06
C LEU A 26 -16.75 -0.39 1.68
N TRP A 27 -17.00 -1.43 0.87
CA TRP A 27 -16.47 -1.52 -0.50
C TRP A 27 -17.02 -0.39 -1.39
N GLU A 28 -18.32 -0.13 -1.34
CA GLU A 28 -18.94 0.96 -2.10
C GLU A 28 -18.33 2.30 -1.71
N TYR A 29 -18.12 2.55 -0.42
CA TYR A 29 -17.43 3.77 0.04
C TYR A 29 -15.99 3.84 -0.49
N SER A 30 -15.27 2.72 -0.51
CA SER A 30 -13.87 2.67 -0.96
C SER A 30 -13.65 3.09 -2.43
N VAL A 31 -14.68 2.98 -3.26
CA VAL A 31 -14.62 3.32 -4.68
C VAL A 31 -15.37 4.61 -5.03
N THR A 32 -16.36 5.02 -4.23
CA THR A 32 -17.14 6.24 -4.46
C THR A 32 -16.47 7.49 -3.88
N ASP A 33 -15.72 7.36 -2.78
CA ASP A 33 -14.92 8.43 -2.19
C ASP A 33 -13.48 7.96 -1.97
N LEU A 34 -12.72 7.90 -3.07
CA LEU A 34 -11.33 7.45 -3.08
C LEU A 34 -10.46 8.25 -2.10
N SER A 35 -10.53 9.58 -2.15
CA SER A 35 -9.70 10.45 -1.29
C SER A 35 -10.05 10.26 0.19
N GLY A 36 -11.34 10.22 0.53
CA GLY A 36 -11.80 10.00 1.91
C GLY A 36 -11.42 8.62 2.43
N PHE A 37 -11.64 7.57 1.65
CA PHE A 37 -11.29 6.21 2.04
C PHE A 37 -9.78 6.05 2.25
N TRP A 38 -8.95 6.48 1.30
CA TRP A 38 -7.50 6.34 1.41
C TRP A 38 -6.89 7.28 2.47
N ARG A 39 -7.52 8.43 2.77
CA ARG A 39 -7.18 9.24 3.96
C ARG A 39 -7.43 8.44 5.24
N ALA A 40 -8.58 7.78 5.34
CA ALA A 40 -8.92 6.99 6.51
C ALA A 40 -7.98 5.79 6.69
N VAL A 41 -7.61 5.11 5.61
CA VAL A 41 -6.59 4.05 5.64
C VAL A 41 -5.27 4.60 6.15
N TRP A 42 -4.83 5.76 5.63
CA TRP A 42 -3.59 6.44 6.07
C TRP A 42 -3.57 6.69 7.57
N ASP A 43 -4.65 7.22 8.12
CA ASP A 43 -4.80 7.48 9.56
C ASP A 43 -4.87 6.18 10.38
N PHE A 44 -5.63 5.19 9.91
CA PHE A 44 -5.86 3.95 10.66
C PHE A 44 -4.59 3.12 10.85
N VAL A 45 -3.69 3.14 9.86
CA VAL A 45 -2.39 2.45 9.92
C VAL A 45 -1.26 3.34 10.44
N ASP A 46 -1.56 4.61 10.77
CA ASP A 46 -0.63 5.60 11.31
C ASP A 46 0.59 5.81 10.40
N PHE A 47 0.35 6.09 9.11
CA PHE A 47 1.43 6.33 8.16
C PHE A 47 2.23 7.62 8.44
N ASP A 48 1.68 8.57 9.18
CA ASP A 48 2.42 9.75 9.64
C ASP A 48 3.63 9.38 10.51
N ALA A 49 3.59 8.26 11.23
CA ALA A 49 4.71 7.79 12.06
C ALA A 49 5.94 7.33 11.24
N ILE A 50 5.78 7.07 9.93
CA ILE A 50 6.85 6.59 9.04
C ILE A 50 7.10 7.50 7.83
N ALA A 51 6.25 8.51 7.61
CA ALA A 51 6.46 9.50 6.59
C ALA A 51 7.58 10.48 6.97
N ALA A 52 8.26 11.05 5.98
CA ALA A 52 9.28 12.07 6.22
C ALA A 52 8.67 13.35 6.83
N GLU A 53 7.46 13.69 6.40
CA GLU A 53 6.63 14.77 6.92
C GLU A 53 5.18 14.27 7.03
N PRO A 54 4.40 14.71 8.04
CA PRO A 54 2.99 14.35 8.16
C PRO A 54 2.20 14.75 6.90
N LEU A 55 1.18 13.98 6.54
CA LEU A 55 0.30 14.31 5.40
C LEU A 55 -0.41 15.66 5.59
N GLY A 56 -0.82 15.96 6.83
CA GLY A 56 -1.54 17.20 7.17
C GLY A 56 -2.82 17.38 6.35
N ASP A 57 -3.01 18.57 5.79
CA ASP A 57 -4.13 18.91 4.90
C ASP A 57 -3.79 18.66 3.41
N GLY A 58 -2.72 17.91 3.13
CA GLY A 58 -2.30 17.58 1.77
C GLY A 58 -3.31 16.71 1.02
N PRO A 59 -3.37 16.79 -0.33
CA PRO A 59 -4.29 15.99 -1.12
C PRO A 59 -3.91 14.51 -1.09
N VAL A 60 -4.88 13.62 -0.89
CA VAL A 60 -4.68 12.16 -0.99
C VAL A 60 -4.62 11.70 -2.44
N LEU A 61 -5.51 12.23 -3.29
CA LEU A 61 -5.54 11.97 -4.72
C LEU A 61 -5.66 13.30 -5.45
N ALA A 62 -4.57 13.72 -6.11
CA ALA A 62 -4.51 14.99 -6.81
C ALA A 62 -5.03 14.88 -8.25
N ASP A 63 -4.83 13.72 -8.88
CA ASP A 63 -5.38 13.41 -10.21
C ASP A 63 -5.78 11.94 -10.25
N ALA A 64 -7.05 11.68 -10.57
CA ALA A 64 -7.60 10.34 -10.70
C ALA A 64 -7.55 9.81 -12.14
N SER A 65 -7.11 10.62 -13.10
CA SER A 65 -7.04 10.25 -14.51
C SER A 65 -6.06 9.10 -14.73
N MET A 66 -6.43 8.19 -15.62
CA MET A 66 -5.60 7.05 -15.97
C MET A 66 -5.25 7.08 -17.46
N PRO A 67 -3.97 6.86 -17.82
CA PRO A 67 -2.82 6.56 -16.95
C PRO A 67 -2.26 7.80 -16.22
N GLY A 68 -1.58 7.59 -15.10
CA GLY A 68 -0.83 8.66 -14.42
C GLY A 68 -1.47 9.24 -13.17
N ALA A 69 -2.46 8.57 -12.58
CA ALA A 69 -3.07 8.98 -11.33
C ALA A 69 -2.01 9.33 -10.27
N SER A 70 -2.22 10.45 -9.57
CA SER A 70 -1.26 11.05 -8.65
C SER A 70 -1.76 10.96 -7.21
N TRP A 71 -1.26 9.96 -6.48
CA TRP A 71 -1.56 9.73 -5.07
C TRP A 71 -0.52 10.38 -4.15
N PHE A 72 -0.98 10.95 -3.04
CA PHE A 72 -0.18 11.56 -1.96
C PHE A 72 1.02 12.39 -2.46
N PRO A 73 0.83 13.38 -3.36
CA PRO A 73 1.93 14.06 -4.03
C PRO A 73 2.84 14.88 -3.10
N THR A 74 2.36 15.23 -1.90
CA THR A 74 3.11 15.99 -0.89
C THR A 74 3.91 15.09 0.04
N VAL A 75 3.66 13.78 0.03
CA VAL A 75 4.23 12.83 0.97
C VAL A 75 5.48 12.21 0.37
N ARG A 76 6.48 12.03 1.23
CA ARG A 76 7.65 11.20 0.93
C ARG A 76 7.81 10.14 2.01
N LEU A 77 7.95 8.89 1.59
CA LEU A 77 8.29 7.79 2.49
C LEU A 77 9.32 6.86 1.87
N ASN A 78 9.88 5.99 2.70
CA ASN A 78 10.74 4.90 2.28
C ASN A 78 10.10 3.58 2.70
N TYR A 79 9.84 2.70 1.73
CA TYR A 79 9.23 1.40 1.98
C TYR A 79 10.07 0.50 2.89
N VAL A 80 11.40 0.55 2.78
CA VAL A 80 12.31 -0.22 3.64
C VAL A 80 12.23 0.28 5.07
N ASP A 81 12.21 1.60 5.28
CA ASP A 81 12.05 2.18 6.61
C ASP A 81 10.68 1.84 7.20
N ALA A 82 9.62 1.81 6.38
CA ALA A 82 8.29 1.36 6.78
C ALA A 82 8.29 -0.08 7.32
N VAL A 83 8.91 -1.01 6.60
CA VAL A 83 9.00 -2.42 7.01
C VAL A 83 9.91 -2.58 8.25
N LEU A 84 11.02 -1.84 8.30
CA LEU A 84 11.99 -1.91 9.39
C LEU A 84 11.58 -1.08 10.62
N ALA A 85 10.50 -0.29 10.57
CA ALA A 85 9.91 0.35 11.74
C ALA A 85 9.57 -0.65 12.86
N HIS A 86 9.44 -1.94 12.50
CA HIS A 86 9.18 -3.03 13.42
C HIS A 86 10.44 -3.79 13.88
N ALA A 87 11.64 -3.29 13.58
CA ALA A 87 12.90 -3.97 13.90
C ALA A 87 13.16 -4.17 15.40
N ASP A 88 12.51 -3.38 16.26
CA ASP A 88 12.61 -3.52 17.71
C ASP A 88 11.57 -4.53 18.29
N ARG A 89 10.68 -5.09 17.46
CA ARG A 89 9.74 -6.14 17.90
C ARG A 89 10.52 -7.42 18.25
N ASP A 90 10.07 -8.14 19.26
CA ASP A 90 10.57 -9.48 19.53
C ASP A 90 9.92 -10.50 18.57
N GLY A 91 10.66 -11.56 18.24
CA GLY A 91 10.19 -12.66 17.40
C GLY A 91 10.77 -12.69 15.98
N VAL A 92 10.31 -13.69 15.23
CA VAL A 92 10.84 -14.01 13.90
C VAL A 92 10.27 -13.07 12.84
N ALA A 93 11.14 -12.40 12.09
CA ALA A 93 10.79 -11.58 10.94
C ALA A 93 10.62 -12.42 9.66
N ILE A 94 11.48 -13.43 9.47
CA ILE A 94 11.48 -14.29 8.29
C ILE A 94 11.60 -15.75 8.73
N VAL A 95 10.66 -16.58 8.31
CA VAL A 95 10.73 -18.05 8.46
C VAL A 95 11.05 -18.64 7.10
N GLY A 96 12.28 -19.16 6.95
CA GLY A 96 12.70 -19.94 5.79
C GLY A 96 12.23 -21.39 5.93
N VAL A 97 11.44 -21.84 4.97
CA VAL A 97 10.93 -23.21 4.86
C VAL A 97 11.51 -23.82 3.58
N VAL A 98 12.01 -25.05 3.65
CA VAL A 98 12.46 -25.79 2.46
C VAL A 98 11.35 -26.70 1.94
N GLU A 99 11.56 -27.31 0.78
CA GLU A 99 10.50 -28.00 0.01
C GLU A 99 9.81 -29.15 0.77
N ASP A 100 10.49 -29.78 1.73
CA ASP A 100 9.91 -30.82 2.60
C ASP A 100 9.04 -30.26 3.75
N GLY A 101 8.85 -28.94 3.81
CA GLY A 101 8.07 -28.25 4.82
C GLY A 101 8.82 -27.98 6.13
N GLN A 102 10.09 -28.40 6.26
CA GLN A 102 10.88 -28.13 7.45
C GLN A 102 11.29 -26.65 7.51
N ARG A 103 11.16 -26.07 8.71
CA ARG A 103 11.67 -24.72 9.01
C ARG A 103 13.17 -24.82 9.23
N VAL A 104 13.95 -24.20 8.34
CA VAL A 104 15.42 -24.40 8.33
C VAL A 104 16.15 -23.16 8.83
N ARG A 105 15.57 -21.97 8.66
CA ARG A 105 16.19 -20.71 9.11
C ARG A 105 15.15 -19.73 9.61
N THR A 106 15.38 -19.16 10.79
CA THR A 106 14.61 -18.02 11.29
C THR A 106 15.52 -16.81 11.34
N ILE A 107 15.03 -15.68 10.87
CA ILE A 107 15.69 -14.39 11.02
C ILE A 107 14.82 -13.54 11.92
N ASP A 108 15.34 -13.17 13.08
CA ASP A 108 14.62 -12.34 14.06
C ASP A 108 14.67 -10.86 13.68
N TRP A 109 13.68 -10.11 14.17
CA TRP A 109 13.64 -8.65 14.02
C TRP A 109 14.82 -7.97 14.71
N ARG A 110 15.16 -8.41 15.93
CA ARG A 110 16.24 -7.87 16.76
C ARG A 110 17.57 -7.85 16.01
N GLY A 111 18.12 -6.66 15.79
CA GLY A 111 19.41 -6.45 15.13
C GLY A 111 19.36 -5.92 13.70
N ARG A 112 18.17 -5.75 13.11
CA ARG A 112 18.00 -5.06 11.81
C ARG A 112 17.84 -3.55 11.96
N ARG A 113 18.93 -2.89 12.35
CA ARG A 113 19.08 -1.43 12.22
C ARG A 113 20.44 -1.03 11.64
N ARG A 114 20.97 -1.81 10.69
CA ARG A 114 22.18 -1.44 9.94
C ARG A 114 21.80 -0.67 8.67
N SER A 115 21.67 0.64 8.87
CA SER A 115 21.87 1.72 7.88
C SER A 115 21.30 1.50 6.47
N ALA A 116 20.01 1.79 6.27
CA ALA A 116 19.50 2.18 4.94
C ALA A 116 19.91 3.62 4.56
N SER A 117 20.56 4.36 5.46
CA SER A 117 21.08 5.71 5.21
C SER A 117 22.46 5.67 4.58
N ARG A 118 22.60 5.21 3.32
CA ARG A 118 23.80 5.55 2.50
C ARG A 118 23.76 5.22 1.02
N HIS A 119 22.61 5.11 0.36
CA HIS A 119 22.58 5.21 -1.10
C HIS A 119 21.39 6.06 -1.48
N GLY A 120 21.63 7.08 -2.32
CA GLY A 120 20.65 8.06 -2.76
C GLY A 120 19.51 7.40 -3.52
N GLY A 121 18.57 6.82 -2.79
CA GLY A 121 17.32 6.30 -3.33
C GLY A 121 16.45 7.48 -3.67
N HIS A 122 16.05 7.56 -4.94
CA HIS A 122 15.01 8.49 -5.38
C HIS A 122 13.80 8.34 -4.45
N PRO A 123 13.18 9.46 -4.02
CA PRO A 123 11.97 9.39 -3.22
C PRO A 123 10.95 8.52 -3.96
N ILE A 124 10.46 7.47 -3.30
CA ILE A 124 9.38 6.67 -3.86
C ILE A 124 8.13 7.53 -3.74
N THR A 125 7.68 8.10 -4.86
CA THR A 125 6.30 8.55 -5.00
C THR A 125 5.42 7.32 -4.84
N ILE A 126 4.53 7.37 -3.85
CA ILE A 126 3.58 6.30 -3.57
C ILE A 126 2.61 6.24 -4.76
N PHE A 127 2.77 5.19 -5.58
CA PHE A 127 1.94 4.77 -6.71
C PHE A 127 1.76 5.78 -7.88
N ARG A 128 2.56 5.62 -8.94
CA ARG A 128 2.20 6.06 -10.30
C ARG A 128 1.71 4.85 -11.08
N PHE A 129 0.41 4.73 -11.32
CA PHE A 129 -0.14 3.68 -12.19
C PHE A 129 -0.08 4.15 -13.65
N THR A 130 0.80 3.56 -14.47
CA THR A 130 0.83 3.78 -15.93
C THR A 130 0.17 2.62 -16.67
N TYR A 131 -0.69 2.94 -17.63
CA TYR A 131 -1.33 2.01 -18.58
C TYR A 131 -0.93 2.47 -19.99
N GLU A 132 -0.28 1.60 -20.74
CA GLU A 132 0.03 1.84 -22.16
C GLU A 132 -1.05 1.14 -23.01
N HIS A 133 -1.72 1.91 -23.86
CA HIS A 133 -2.69 1.38 -24.83
C HIS A 133 -1.92 0.55 -25.86
N ALA A 134 -2.16 -0.76 -25.93
CA ALA A 134 -1.75 -1.52 -27.10
C ALA A 134 -2.67 -1.13 -28.26
N ASP A 135 -2.09 -0.57 -29.32
CA ASP A 135 -2.82 -0.13 -30.52
C ASP A 135 -3.74 -1.23 -31.06
N ALA A 136 -5.04 -0.92 -31.08
CA ALA A 136 -6.08 -1.75 -31.67
C ALA A 136 -6.05 -1.65 -33.19
N ALA A 137 -5.05 -2.26 -33.83
CA ALA A 137 -4.97 -2.34 -35.29
C ALA A 137 -4.42 -3.68 -35.80
N SER A 138 -4.90 -4.80 -35.26
CA SER A 138 -4.86 -6.07 -36.00
C SER A 138 -5.92 -7.04 -35.49
N ARG A 139 -6.92 -7.30 -36.34
CA ARG A 139 -7.88 -8.39 -36.19
C ARG A 139 -7.16 -9.73 -36.28
N SER A 140 -7.26 -10.55 -35.23
CA SER A 140 -7.45 -12.00 -35.34
C SER A 140 -7.93 -12.53 -34.00
N ALA A 141 -9.02 -13.30 -34.07
CA ALA A 141 -9.67 -13.94 -32.93
C ALA A 141 -8.71 -14.88 -32.18
N ASP A 142 -9.04 -15.11 -30.92
CA ASP A 142 -8.41 -16.02 -29.98
C ASP A 142 -7.02 -15.58 -29.50
N LEU A 143 -6.99 -14.95 -28.33
CA LEU A 143 -6.10 -15.21 -27.19
C LEU A 143 -6.42 -14.17 -26.09
N GLU A 144 -6.85 -14.67 -24.92
CA GLU A 144 -7.06 -13.89 -23.71
C GLU A 144 -5.83 -13.00 -23.39
N PRO A 145 -6.01 -11.71 -23.02
CA PRO A 145 -4.88 -10.83 -22.76
C PRO A 145 -4.19 -11.21 -21.45
N HIS A 146 -3.12 -11.98 -21.54
CA HIS A 146 -2.20 -12.20 -20.44
C HIS A 146 -1.48 -10.88 -20.10
N ALA A 147 -1.79 -10.31 -18.94
CA ALA A 147 -1.07 -9.19 -18.35
C ALA A 147 0.41 -9.54 -18.16
N ARG A 148 1.29 -8.83 -18.86
CA ARG A 148 2.75 -8.92 -18.71
C ARG A 148 3.25 -7.64 -18.06
N TRP A 149 3.61 -7.73 -16.79
CA TRP A 149 4.18 -6.62 -16.01
C TRP A 149 5.67 -6.48 -16.31
N LEU A 150 6.10 -5.30 -16.77
CA LEU A 150 7.51 -4.93 -16.85
C LEU A 150 7.79 -3.80 -15.86
N VAL A 151 8.80 -4.02 -15.02
CA VAL A 151 9.38 -3.01 -14.14
C VAL A 151 10.52 -2.36 -14.92
N GLU A 152 10.38 -1.08 -15.30
CA GLU A 152 11.51 -0.30 -15.78
C GLU A 152 12.28 0.33 -14.62
N ARG A 153 13.61 0.40 -14.80
CA ARG A 153 14.62 0.75 -13.80
C ARG A 153 14.82 2.25 -13.63
#